data_AF-A0A5K1FT51-F1
#
_entry.id   AF-A0A5K1FT51-F1
#
_cell.length_a   1.000
_cell.length_b   1.000
_cell.length_c   1.000
_cell.angle_alpha   90.00
_cell.angle_beta   90.00
_cell.angle_gamma   90.00
#
_symmetry.space_group_name_H-M   'P 1'
#
loop_
_entity.id
_entity.type
_entity.pdbx_description
1 polymer ?
#
loop_
_entity_poly.entity_id
_entity_poly.type
_entity_poly.pdbx_seq_one_letter_code
_entity_poly.pdbx_strand_id
1 'polypeptide(L)' 'EDRENIERARATGKAVLTSPFRLLESNKLGVILTFPVYGSSLPADATVKQRVQATVG' A
#
# COMPACT_ATOMS: atom_id res chain seq x y z
N GLU A 1 6.05 -7.68 -7.21
CA GLU A 1 5.47 -6.32 -7.25
C GLU A 1 4.56 -5.99 -6.08
N ASP A 2 3.58 -6.84 -5.76
CA ASP A 2 2.59 -6.48 -4.72
C ASP A 2 3.19 -6.24 -3.33
N ARG A 3 4.19 -7.03 -2.91
CA ARG A 3 4.85 -6.85 -1.60
C ARG A 3 5.49 -5.47 -1.46
N GLU A 4 6.25 -5.02 -2.46
CA GLU A 4 6.89 -3.69 -2.44
C GLU A 4 5.86 -2.57 -2.50
N ASN A 5 4.76 -2.77 -3.24
CA ASN A 5 3.70 -1.77 -3.31
C ASN A 5 2.98 -1.62 -1.96
N ILE A 6 2.71 -2.74 -1.27
CA ILE A 6 2.13 -2.74 0.08
C ILE A 6 3.08 -2.03 1.07
N GLU A 7 4.37 -2.37 1.09
CA GLU A 7 5.34 -1.75 2.00
C GLU A 7 5.44 -0.23 1.78
N ARG A 8 5.45 0.21 0.53
CA ARG A 8 5.49 1.63 0.16
C ARG A 8 4.21 2.37 0.50
N ALA A 9 3.04 1.74 0.32
CA ALA A 9 1.75 2.31 0.73
C ALA A 9 1.75 2.59 2.24
N ARG A 10 2.13 1.57 3.03
CA ARG A 10 2.16 1.63 4.50
C ARG A 10 3.11 2.70 5.02
N ALA A 11 4.31 2.83 4.44
CA ALA A 11 5.28 3.83 4.87
C ALA A 11 4.85 5.26 4.54
N THR A 12 4.29 5.46 3.34
CA THR A 12 3.97 6.82 2.84
C THR A 12 2.62 7.35 3.31
N GLY A 13 1.68 6.48 3.70
CA GLY A 13 0.31 6.89 4.01
C GLY A 13 -0.45 7.42 2.79
N LYS A 14 -0.04 7.01 1.60
CA LYS A 14 -0.60 7.49 0.33
C LYS A 14 -0.91 6.31 -0.58
N ALA A 15 -1.77 6.59 -1.58
CA ALA A 15 -2.03 5.65 -2.65
C ALA A 15 -0.77 5.45 -3.52
N VAL A 16 -0.49 4.21 -3.91
CA VAL A 16 0.69 3.86 -4.70
C VAL A 16 0.33 2.92 -5.85
N LEU A 17 1.05 3.07 -6.96
CA LEU A 17 0.87 2.28 -8.18
C LEU A 17 2.07 1.35 -8.41
N THR A 18 1.79 0.13 -8.89
CA THR A 18 2.83 -0.76 -9.43
C THR A 18 3.33 -0.28 -10.79
N SER A 19 4.46 -0.81 -11.23
CA SER A 19 4.79 -0.79 -12.66
C SER A 19 3.76 -1.64 -13.43
N PRO A 20 3.62 -1.45 -14.75
CA PRO A 20 2.73 -2.28 -15.56
C PRO A 20 3.16 -3.75 -15.56
N PHE A 21 2.26 -4.67 -15.22
CA PHE A 21 2.49 -6.12 -15.26
C PHE A 21 1.24 -6.89 -15.69
N ARG A 22 1.40 -8.19 -15.98
CA ARG A 22 0.27 -9.06 -16.35
C ARG A 22 -0.51 -9.45 -15.09
N LEU A 23 -1.76 -9.00 -15.02
CA LEU A 23 -2.65 -9.30 -13.90
C LEU A 23 -2.96 -10.80 -13.85
N LEU A 24 -3.00 -11.35 -12.64
CA LEU A 24 -3.42 -12.73 -12.40
C LEU A 24 -4.88 -12.92 -12.89
N GLU A 25 -5.20 -14.13 -13.32
CA GLU A 25 -6.47 -14.56 -13.98
C GLU A 25 -6.74 -13.99 -15.38
N SER A 26 -6.68 -12.68 -15.59
CA SER A 26 -7.03 -12.09 -16.90
C SER A 26 -5.90 -12.10 -17.92
N ASN A 27 -4.65 -12.23 -17.47
CA ASN A 27 -3.42 -12.10 -18.27
C ASN A 27 -3.32 -10.79 -19.07
N LYS A 28 -4.13 -9.78 -18.72
CA LYS A 28 -4.11 -8.45 -19.32
C LYS A 28 -3.01 -7.61 -18.66
N LEU A 29 -2.40 -6.74 -19.45
CA LEU A 29 -1.46 -5.76 -18.92
C LEU A 29 -2.24 -4.72 -18.10
N GLY A 30 -1.82 -4.48 -16.87
CA GLY A 30 -2.47 -3.55 -15.97
C GLY A 30 -1.55 -3.06 -14.86
N VAL A 31 -2.12 -2.28 -13.95
CA VAL A 31 -1.47 -1.75 -12.75
C VAL A 31 -2.34 -2.04 -11.54
N ILE A 32 -1.72 -2.17 -10.36
CA ILE A 32 -2.44 -2.26 -9.09
C ILE A 32 -2.29 -0.95 -8.33
N LEU A 33 -3.43 -0.42 -7.89
CA LEU A 33 -3.55 0.72 -7.00
C LEU A 33 -3.76 0.22 -5.57
N THR A 34 -2.88 0.59 -4.66
CA THR A 34 -2.92 0.15 -3.26
C THR A 34 -3.12 1.34 -2.33
N PHE A 35 -4.07 1.23 -1.39
CA PHE A 35 -4.29 2.18 -0.30
C PHE A 35 -3.95 1.53 1.04
N PRO A 36 -3.17 2.19 1.92
CA PRO A 36 -2.96 1.71 3.27
C PRO A 36 -4.21 1.98 4.12
N VAL A 37 -4.61 0.99 4.93
CA VAL A 37 -5.69 1.13 5.92
C VAL A 37 -5.07 1.05 7.32
N TYR A 38 -5.27 2.12 8.10
CA TYR A 38 -4.70 2.25 9.44
C TYR A 38 -5.77 2.09 10.52
N GLY A 39 -5.35 1.63 11.71
CA GLY A 39 -6.19 1.63 12.90
C GLY A 39 -6.59 3.05 13.33
N SER A 40 -7.74 3.16 13.98
CA SER A 40 -8.35 4.44 14.40
C SER A 40 -7.52 5.26 15.40
N SER A 41 -6.55 4.65 16.06
CA SER A 41 -5.66 5.30 17.02
C SER A 41 -4.44 5.98 16.38
N LEU A 42 -4.31 5.95 15.05
CA LEU A 42 -3.16 6.53 14.36
C LEU A 42 -3.23 8.07 14.37
N PRO A 43 -2.22 8.77 14.93
CA PRO A 43 -2.15 10.23 14.87
C PRO A 43 -2.02 10.77 13.43
N ALA A 44 -2.53 11.97 13.17
CA ALA A 44 -2.46 12.60 11.84
C ALA A 44 -1.00 12.87 11.38
N ASP A 45 -0.11 13.16 12.34
CA ASP A 45 1.32 13.41 12.15
C ASP A 45 2.18 12.14 12.36
N ALA A 46 1.56 10.95 12.34
CA ALA A 46 2.23 9.69 12.60
C ALA A 46 3.50 9.50 11.75
N THR A 47 4.58 9.12 12.42
CA THR A 47 5.84 8.73 11.81
C THR A 47 5.69 7.47 10.95
N VAL A 48 6.63 7.24 10.03
CA VAL A 48 6.68 6.02 9.22
C VAL A 48 6.57 4.76 10.08
N LYS A 49 7.27 4.72 11.22
CA LYS A 49 7.25 3.58 12.14
C LYS A 49 5.85 3.34 12.73
N GLN A 50 5.15 4.39 13.14
CA GLN A 50 3.78 4.29 13.66
C GLN A 50 2.80 3.83 12.59
N ARG A 51 2.93 4.32 11.35
CA ARG A 51 2.08 3.90 10.22
C ARG A 51 2.24 2.42 9.90
N VAL A 52 3.48 1.94 9.83
CA VAL A 52 3.76 0.52 9.59
C VAL A 52 3.17 -0.36 10.69
N GLN A 53 3.26 0.07 11.95
CA GLN A 53 2.74 -0.69 13.10
C GLN A 53 1.21 -0.65 13.21
N ALA A 54 0.57 0.41 12.72
CA ALA A 54 -0.88 0.59 12.76
C ALA A 54 -1.63 0.06 11.52
N THR A 55 -0.92 -0.50 10.53
CA THR A 55 -1.59 -1.03 9.33
C THR A 55 -2.28 -2.35 9.67
N VAL A 56 -3.56 -2.47 9.31
CA VAL A 56 -4.43 -3.61 9.68
C VAL A 56 -4.47 -4.72 8.61
N GLY A 57 -3.79 -4.52 7.47
CA GLY A 57 -3.76 -5.47 6.34
C GLY A 57 -2.44 -5.44 5.60
#